data_AF-A0A1Q7FEZ2-F1
#
_entry.id   AF-A0A1Q7FEZ2-F1
#
_cell.length_a   1.000
_cell.length_b   1.000
_cell.length_c   1.000
_cell.angle_alpha   90.00
_cell.angle_beta   90.00
_cell.angle_gamma   90.00
#
_symmetry.space_group_name_H-M   'P 1'
#
loop_
_entity.id
_entity.type
_entity.pdbx_description
1 polymer ?
#
loop_
_entity_poly.entity_id
_entity_poly.type
_entity_poly.pdbx_seq_one_letter_code
_entity_poly.pdbx_strand_id
1 'polypeptide(L)'
;MTIVSVSLNDDILTEIDKLQKALGFSGRSEIVRAGIRNLLAEEKDRQNLSGHLFVVLLAIHDEKSDDQVTEMGHDYDKLITTHIHNKIDGDRCLEIFLLKGPAEEIKDMTKKFKSNRKMDHVKLITT
;
A
#
# COMPACT_ATOMS: atom_id res chain seq x y z
N MET A 1 30.42 1.53 4.38
CA MET A 1 29.09 2.13 4.15
C MET A 1 28.81 2.03 2.66
N THR A 2 27.72 1.36 2.26
CA THR A 2 27.39 1.18 0.84
C THR A 2 26.60 2.39 0.36
N ILE A 3 26.99 2.96 -0.78
CA ILE A 3 26.29 4.09 -1.41
C ILE A 3 25.51 3.54 -2.60
N VAL A 4 24.22 3.88 -2.65
CA VAL A 4 23.33 3.54 -3.75
C VAL A 4 22.85 4.84 -4.38
N SER A 5 22.94 4.96 -5.70
CA SER A 5 22.37 6.08 -6.45
C SER A 5 20.98 5.69 -6.96
N VAL A 6 20.01 6.58 -6.82
CA VAL A 6 18.63 6.37 -7.23
C VAL A 6 18.16 7.56 -8.06
N SER A 7 17.40 7.29 -9.12
CA SER A 7 16.75 8.33 -9.92
C SER A 7 15.40 8.67 -9.30
N LEU A 8 15.17 9.96 -9.06
CA LEU A 8 13.92 10.52 -8.53
C LEU A 8 13.54 11.73 -9.39
N ASN A 9 12.25 12.01 -9.53
CA ASN A 9 11.80 13.24 -10.19
C ASN A 9 11.90 14.45 -9.23
N ASP A 10 11.83 15.66 -9.80
CA ASP A 10 11.98 16.91 -9.04
C ASP A 10 10.86 17.11 -8.01
N ASP A 11 9.67 16.59 -8.29
CA ASP A 11 8.52 16.65 -7.38
C ASP A 11 8.80 15.87 -6.08
N ILE A 12 9.29 14.62 -6.19
CA ILE A 12 9.66 13.80 -5.03
C ILE A 12 10.80 14.46 -4.24
N LEU A 13 11.80 15.02 -4.92
CA LEU A 13 12.90 15.73 -4.25
C LEU A 13 12.39 16.93 -3.43
N THR A 14 11.44 17.68 -4.00
CA THR A 14 10.81 18.82 -3.35
C THR A 14 10.04 18.40 -2.10
N GLU A 15 9.29 17.30 -2.17
CA GLU A 15 8.57 16.75 -1.01
C GLU A 15 9.51 16.21 0.08
N ILE A 16 10.62 15.58 -0.31
CA ILE A 16 11.65 15.13 0.65
C ILE A 16 12.24 16.33 1.42
N ASP A 17 12.52 17.45 0.73
CA ASP A 17 13.06 18.66 1.38
C ASP A 17 12.06 19.29 2.35
N LYS A 18 10.77 19.28 2.02
CA LYS A 18 9.70 19.71 2.94
C LYS A 18 9.64 18.83 4.17
N LEU A 19 9.64 17.50 3.98
CA LEU A 19 9.66 16.53 5.07
C LEU A 19 10.89 16.68 5.97
N GLN A 20 12.06 16.96 5.39
CA GLN A 20 13.29 17.19 6.16
C GLN A 20 13.11 18.32 7.17
N LYS A 21 12.56 19.46 6.72
CA LYS A 21 12.33 20.62 7.56
C LYS A 21 11.23 20.37 8.59
N ALA A 22 10.14 19.72 8.19
CA ALA A 22 9.00 19.48 9.06
C ALA A 22 9.31 18.50 10.21
N LEU A 23 10.12 17.47 9.94
CA LEU A 23 10.40 16.39 10.90
C LEU A 23 11.80 16.49 11.53
N GLY A 24 12.59 17.50 11.17
CA GLY A 24 13.90 17.76 11.76
C GLY A 24 14.99 16.76 11.38
N PHE A 25 14.88 16.10 10.22
CA PHE A 25 15.90 15.15 9.77
C PHE A 25 17.21 15.86 9.39
N SER A 26 18.35 15.21 9.66
CA SER A 26 19.68 15.79 9.38
C SER A 26 19.99 15.92 7.89
N GLY A 27 19.31 15.17 7.03
CA GLY A 27 19.46 15.22 5.58
C GLY A 27 18.55 14.25 4.83
N ARG A 28 18.46 14.42 3.50
CA ARG A 28 17.66 13.57 2.59
C ARG A 28 17.93 12.07 2.76
N SER A 29 19.20 11.68 2.92
CA SER A 29 19.58 10.28 3.11
C SER A 29 18.99 9.64 4.36
N GLU A 30 18.71 10.42 5.41
CA GLU A 30 18.09 9.90 6.62
C GLU A 30 16.59 9.63 6.42
N ILE A 31 15.90 10.50 5.69
CA ILE A 31 14.50 10.30 5.29
C ILE A 31 14.36 9.05 4.44
N VAL A 32 15.22 8.90 3.42
CA VAL A 32 15.22 7.71 2.56
C VAL A 32 15.45 6.45 3.37
N ARG A 33 16.42 6.46 4.31
CA ARG A 33 16.65 5.31 5.21
C ARG A 33 15.46 5.03 6.12
N ALA A 34 14.81 6.05 6.68
CA ALA A 34 13.63 5.89 7.52
C ALA A 34 12.47 5.27 6.71
N GLY A 35 12.23 5.76 5.50
CA GLY A 35 11.23 5.20 4.58
C GLY A 35 11.50 3.73 4.24
N ILE A 36 12.74 3.39 3.90
CA ILE A 36 13.14 2.00 3.62
C ILE A 36 12.94 1.11 4.86
N ARG A 37 13.33 1.57 6.05
CA ARG A 37 13.13 0.80 7.30
C ARG A 37 11.65 0.54 7.57
N ASN A 38 10.79 1.54 7.40
CA ASN A 38 9.35 1.38 7.58
C ASN A 38 8.79 0.38 6.57
N LEU A 39 9.19 0.49 5.29
CA LEU A 39 8.77 -0.45 4.26
C LEU A 39 9.19 -1.90 4.58
N LEU A 40 10.43 -2.10 5.06
CA LEU A 40 10.93 -3.42 5.47
C LEU A 40 10.22 -3.95 6.72
N ALA A 41 9.87 -3.09 7.67
CA ALA A 41 9.12 -3.46 8.87
C ALA A 41 7.70 -3.90 8.50
N GLU A 42 7.00 -3.11 7.68
CA GLU A 42 5.67 -3.48 7.15
C GLU A 42 5.69 -4.81 6.38
N GLU A 43 6.75 -5.05 5.59
CA GLU A 43 6.94 -6.32 4.90
C GLU A 43 7.11 -7.48 5.88
N LYS A 44 7.93 -7.31 6.91
CA LYS A 44 8.19 -8.33 7.92
C LYS A 44 6.93 -8.65 8.73
N ASP A 45 6.18 -7.64 9.15
CA ASP A 45 4.93 -7.83 9.89
C ASP A 45 3.92 -8.58 9.02
N ARG A 46 3.83 -8.23 7.72
CA ARG A 46 3.01 -8.99 6.78
C ARG A 46 3.50 -10.43 6.63
N GLN A 47 4.80 -10.68 6.56
CA GLN A 47 5.33 -12.06 6.47
C GLN A 47 5.03 -12.88 7.72
N ASN A 48 4.97 -12.26 8.90
CA ASN A 48 4.65 -12.93 10.15
C ASN A 48 3.16 -13.28 10.32
N LEU A 49 2.27 -12.75 9.48
CA LEU A 49 0.85 -13.14 9.50
C LEU A 49 0.70 -14.64 9.28
N SER A 50 -0.05 -15.31 10.16
CA SER A 50 -0.26 -16.76 10.11
C SER A 50 -1.67 -17.13 10.58
N GLY A 51 -2.11 -18.34 10.24
CA GLY A 51 -3.44 -18.82 10.60
C GLY A 51 -4.57 -18.19 9.79
N HIS A 52 -5.75 -18.12 10.40
CA HIS A 52 -6.96 -17.58 9.79
C HIS A 52 -7.23 -16.19 10.38
N LEU A 53 -7.37 -15.18 9.53
CA LEU A 53 -7.36 -13.77 9.94
C LEU A 53 -8.65 -13.07 9.54
N PHE A 54 -8.94 -11.98 10.25
CA PHE A 54 -9.94 -10.98 9.88
C PHE A 54 -9.25 -9.62 9.79
N VAL A 55 -9.22 -9.04 8.60
CA VAL A 55 -8.40 -7.86 8.28
C VAL A 55 -9.13 -6.91 7.33
N VAL A 56 -8.61 -5.68 7.21
CA VAL A 56 -9.11 -4.70 6.24
C VAL A 56 -8.01 -4.39 5.24
N LEU A 57 -8.31 -4.54 3.95
CA LEU A 57 -7.47 -4.06 2.86
C LEU A 57 -8.10 -2.78 2.29
N LEU A 58 -7.37 -1.68 2.39
CA LEU A 58 -7.72 -0.40 1.80
C LEU A 58 -6.93 -0.22 0.51
N ALA A 59 -7.60 0.17 -0.57
CA ALA A 59 -6.96 0.57 -1.82
C ALA A 59 -7.53 1.90 -2.34
N ILE A 60 -6.69 2.75 -2.91
CA ILE A 60 -7.08 3.99 -3.60
C ILE A 60 -6.49 3.94 -5.01
N HIS A 61 -7.30 4.29 -6.01
CA HIS A 61 -6.90 4.30 -7.41
C HIS A 61 -7.68 5.34 -8.23
N ASP A 62 -7.21 5.61 -9.44
CA ASP A 62 -7.93 6.40 -10.44
C ASP A 62 -9.16 5.64 -10.96
N GLU A 63 -10.26 6.35 -11.21
CA GLU A 63 -11.54 5.84 -11.71
C GLU A 63 -11.39 5.03 -13.02
N LYS A 64 -10.41 5.36 -13.87
CA LYS A 64 -10.12 4.59 -15.10
C LYS A 64 -9.63 3.17 -14.83
N SER A 65 -9.31 2.85 -13.58
CA SER A 65 -8.83 1.53 -13.15
C SER A 65 -9.90 0.70 -12.45
N ASP A 66 -11.14 1.20 -12.36
CA ASP A 66 -12.23 0.58 -11.61
C ASP A 66 -12.54 -0.86 -12.06
N ASP A 67 -12.70 -1.06 -13.37
CA ASP A 67 -12.93 -2.39 -13.94
C ASP A 67 -11.81 -3.37 -13.58
N GLN A 68 -10.56 -2.91 -13.62
CA GLN A 68 -9.40 -3.73 -13.29
C GLN A 68 -9.36 -4.09 -11.80
N VAL A 69 -9.73 -3.16 -10.93
CA VAL A 69 -9.75 -3.39 -9.49
C VAL A 69 -10.87 -4.34 -9.10
N THR A 70 -12.03 -4.19 -9.73
CA THR A 70 -13.16 -5.11 -9.59
C THR A 70 -12.76 -6.51 -10.03
N GLU A 71 -12.12 -6.66 -11.20
CA GLU A 71 -11.63 -7.96 -11.68
C GLU A 71 -10.58 -8.57 -10.72
N MET A 72 -9.64 -7.76 -10.24
CA MET A 72 -8.66 -8.20 -9.23
C MET A 72 -9.32 -8.60 -7.90
N GLY A 73 -10.44 -7.98 -7.53
CA GLY A 73 -11.23 -8.37 -6.36
C GLY A 73 -11.89 -9.73 -6.55
N HIS A 74 -12.48 -9.99 -7.74
CA HIS A 74 -13.16 -11.24 -8.05
C HIS A 74 -12.27 -12.49 -7.93
N ASP A 75 -10.97 -12.37 -8.24
CA ASP A 75 -9.98 -13.43 -8.00
C ASP A 75 -9.97 -13.93 -6.54
N TYR A 76 -10.44 -13.10 -5.60
CA TYR A 76 -10.42 -13.33 -4.15
C TYR A 76 -11.79 -13.24 -3.49
N ASP A 77 -12.90 -13.40 -4.23
CA ASP A 77 -14.27 -13.32 -3.69
C ASP A 77 -14.50 -14.20 -2.46
N LYS A 78 -13.81 -15.34 -2.38
CA LYS A 78 -13.89 -16.25 -1.23
C LYS A 78 -13.33 -15.67 0.07
N LEU A 79 -12.41 -14.71 -0.01
CA LEU A 79 -11.84 -14.00 1.13
C LEU A 79 -12.68 -12.77 1.50
N ILE A 80 -13.33 -12.14 0.52
CA ILE A 80 -14.02 -10.85 0.70
C ILE A 80 -15.37 -11.08 1.38
N THR A 81 -15.47 -10.69 2.65
CA THR A 81 -16.76 -10.73 3.37
C THR A 81 -17.60 -9.50 3.07
N THR A 82 -16.97 -8.37 2.78
CA THR A 82 -17.63 -7.12 2.43
C THR A 82 -16.69 -6.28 1.59
N HIS A 83 -17.23 -5.65 0.56
CA HIS A 83 -16.53 -4.71 -0.28
C HIS A 83 -17.31 -3.40 -0.30
N ILE A 84 -16.62 -2.30 0.02
CA ILE A 84 -17.17 -0.95 -0.03
C ILE A 84 -16.36 -0.17 -1.05
N HIS A 85 -17.05 0.27 -2.10
CA HIS A 85 -16.54 1.19 -3.10
C HIS A 85 -17.10 2.59 -2.85
N ASN A 86 -16.25 3.61 -2.83
CA ASN A 86 -16.68 4.99 -2.70
C ASN A 86 -15.84 5.95 -3.56
N LYS A 87 -16.50 6.84 -4.29
CA LYS A 87 -15.85 7.94 -4.98
C LYS A 87 -15.57 9.06 -3.98
N ILE A 88 -14.29 9.33 -3.70
CA ILE A 88 -13.88 10.21 -2.60
C ILE A 88 -13.60 11.65 -3.03
N ASP A 89 -12.93 11.89 -4.18
CA ASP A 89 -12.80 13.23 -4.78
C ASP A 89 -12.19 13.15 -6.20
N GLY A 90 -12.68 13.97 -7.13
CA GLY A 90 -12.26 13.97 -8.54
C GLY A 90 -12.42 12.60 -9.22
N ASP A 91 -11.40 12.17 -9.95
CA ASP A 91 -11.35 10.88 -10.67
C ASP A 91 -10.72 9.77 -9.79
N ARG A 92 -10.97 9.75 -8.47
CA ARG A 92 -10.41 8.73 -7.55
C ARG A 92 -11.48 7.94 -6.80
N CYS A 93 -11.21 6.65 -6.66
CA CYS A 93 -12.02 5.70 -5.93
C CYS A 93 -11.26 5.16 -4.70
N LEU A 94 -12.00 4.97 -3.61
CA LEU A 94 -11.57 4.31 -2.39
C LEU A 94 -12.29 2.97 -2.30
N GLU A 95 -11.49 1.93 -2.13
CA GLU A 95 -11.94 0.57 -1.93
C GLU A 95 -11.58 0.08 -0.55
N ILE A 96 -12.56 -0.50 0.14
CA ILE A 96 -12.37 -1.16 1.43
C ILE A 96 -12.86 -2.60 1.31
N PHE A 97 -11.93 -3.55 1.39
CA PHE A 97 -12.22 -4.98 1.44
C PHE A 97 -12.07 -5.47 2.87
N LEU A 98 -13.16 -5.95 3.46
CA LEU A 98 -13.11 -6.74 4.68
C LEU A 98 -12.81 -8.17 4.27
N LEU A 99 -11.68 -8.69 4.73
CA LEU A 99 -11.18 -10.00 4.36
C LEU A 99 -11.24 -10.96 5.55
N LYS A 100 -11.69 -12.19 5.29
CA LYS A 100 -11.64 -13.30 6.23
C LYS A 100 -11.10 -14.54 5.54
N GLY A 101 -9.98 -15.06 6.00
CA GLY A 101 -9.40 -16.24 5.37
C GLY A 101 -7.98 -16.59 5.84
N PRO A 102 -7.35 -17.56 5.18
CA PRO A 102 -5.96 -17.93 5.45
C PRO A 102 -5.01 -16.77 5.20
N ALA A 103 -4.03 -16.60 6.08
CA ALA A 103 -3.04 -15.53 5.98
C ALA A 103 -2.29 -15.53 4.65
N GLU A 104 -2.02 -16.70 4.05
CA GLU A 104 -1.33 -16.79 2.76
C GLU A 104 -2.12 -16.18 1.61
N GLU A 105 -3.42 -16.46 1.52
CA GLU A 105 -4.28 -15.91 0.47
C GLU A 105 -4.47 -14.40 0.64
N ILE A 106 -4.60 -13.92 1.89
CA ILE A 106 -4.65 -12.49 2.22
C ILE A 106 -3.34 -11.79 1.83
N LYS A 107 -2.18 -12.41 2.10
CA LYS A 107 -0.87 -11.89 1.69
C LYS A 107 -0.76 -11.80 0.18
N ASP A 108 -1.24 -12.82 -0.53
CA ASP A 108 -1.20 -12.86 -2.00
C ASP A 108 -2.06 -11.75 -2.61
N MET A 109 -3.32 -11.60 -2.16
CA MET A 109 -4.19 -10.50 -2.57
C MET A 109 -3.52 -9.14 -2.31
N THR A 110 -3.04 -8.93 -1.08
CA THR A 110 -2.37 -7.67 -0.70
C THR A 110 -1.16 -7.38 -1.59
N LYS A 111 -0.37 -8.41 -1.92
CA LYS A 111 0.81 -8.28 -2.79
C LYS A 111 0.41 -7.92 -4.22
N LYS A 112 -0.61 -8.58 -4.80
CA LYS A 112 -1.12 -8.25 -6.14
C LYS A 112 -1.55 -6.78 -6.20
N PHE A 113 -2.37 -6.32 -5.24
CA PHE A 113 -2.81 -4.94 -5.16
C PHE A 113 -1.64 -3.96 -5.00
N LYS A 114 -0.71 -4.19 -4.05
CA LYS A 114 0.47 -3.32 -3.85
C LYS A 114 1.40 -3.25 -5.07
N SER A 115 1.50 -4.32 -5.86
CA SER A 115 2.37 -4.37 -7.04
C SER A 115 1.76 -3.73 -8.29
N ASN A 116 0.46 -3.43 -8.28
CA ASN A 116 -0.22 -2.81 -9.40
C ASN A 116 0.12 -1.31 -9.45
N ARG A 117 0.73 -0.88 -10.56
CA ARG A 117 1.15 0.52 -10.79
C ARG A 117 0.00 1.51 -10.88
N LYS A 118 -1.23 1.03 -11.04
CA LYS A 118 -2.44 1.88 -11.07
C LYS A 118 -3.05 2.14 -9.69
N MET A 119 -2.47 1.56 -8.63
CA MET A 119 -2.89 1.84 -7.26
C MET A 119 -2.06 3.00 -6.71
N ASP A 120 -2.72 4.03 -6.20
CA ASP A 120 -2.08 5.16 -5.53
C ASP A 120 -1.65 4.77 -4.11
N HIS A 121 -2.56 4.10 -3.39
CA HIS A 121 -2.32 3.67 -2.01
C HIS A 121 -2.94 2.29 -1.77
N VAL A 122 -2.19 1.40 -1.13
CA VAL A 122 -2.70 0.11 -0.67
C VAL A 122 -2.20 -0.15 0.75
N LYS A 123 -3.12 -0.36 1.69
CA LYS A 123 -2.79 -0.60 3.09
C LYS A 123 -3.58 -1.77 3.64
N LEU A 124 -2.85 -2.72 4.22
CA LEU A 124 -3.44 -3.81 5.00
C LEU A 124 -3.44 -3.40 6.47
N ILE A 125 -4.60 -3.47 7.10
CA ILE A 125 -4.80 -3.21 8.53
C ILE A 125 -5.11 -4.55 9.18
N THR A 126 -4.20 -4.99 10.05
CA THR A 126 -4.33 -6.21 10.83
C THR A 126 -4.70 -5.84 12.27
N THR A 127 -5.43 -6.73 12.95
CA THR A 127 -5.69 -6.61 14.38
C THR A 127 -4.54 -7.15 15.22
#